data_AF-A0A1I8CW55-F1
#
_entry.id   AF-A0A1I8CW55-F1
#
_cell.length_a   1.000
_cell.length_b   1.000
_cell.length_c   1.000
_cell.angle_alpha   90.00
_cell.angle_beta   90.00
_cell.angle_gamma   90.00
#
_symmetry.space_group_name_H-M   'P 1'
#
loop_
_entity.id
_entity.type
_entity.pdbx_description
1 polymer ?
#
loop_
_entity_poly.entity_id
_entity_poly.type
_entity_poly.pdbx_seq_one_letter_code
_entity_poly.pdbx_strand_id
1 'polypeptide(L)'
;MFFAETDLQRLEDDDFRLGRLFFSDEAHFHMDSTVNRHNYRYRATENPHWYQEVPLHSEKTTVWAGIYEGGLIGPFFFDTTANKDRYLEMLKDKFYPEVLRRRLENEMIFMQDRAPPHWTLSVQTWLNDKFPNRWIGRDSPSVL
;
A
#
# COMPACT_ATOMS: atom_id res chain seq x y z
N MET A 1 7.44 16.38 9.95
CA MET A 1 8.53 17.08 9.24
C MET A 1 9.76 16.21 9.02
N PHE A 2 10.09 15.28 9.93
CA PHE A 2 11.28 14.41 9.81
C PHE A 2 11.28 13.35 8.69
N PHE A 3 10.12 12.88 8.19
CA PHE A 3 10.08 11.83 7.16
C PHE A 3 10.60 12.33 5.80
N ALA A 4 10.13 13.49 5.36
CA ALA A 4 10.49 14.04 4.05
C ALA A 4 11.97 14.41 3.93
N GLU A 5 12.58 15.04 4.95
CA GLU A 5 13.98 15.47 4.88
C GLU A 5 14.95 14.28 4.96
N THR A 6 14.65 13.28 5.80
CA THR A 6 15.51 12.10 5.96
C THR A 6 15.43 11.20 4.72
N ASP A 7 14.24 11.05 4.12
CA ASP A 7 14.08 10.23 2.91
C ASP A 7 14.58 10.94 1.65
N LEU A 8 14.53 12.28 1.61
CA LEU A 8 15.11 13.07 0.52
C LEU A 8 16.63 13.00 0.51
N GLN A 9 17.28 13.08 1.68
CA GLN A 9 18.74 12.89 1.78
C GLN A 9 19.15 11.47 1.37
N ARG A 10 18.32 10.46 1.66
CA ARG A 10 18.56 9.07 1.25
C ARG A 10 18.40 8.86 -0.26
N LEU A 11 17.43 9.52 -0.88
CA LEU A 11 17.22 9.53 -2.34
C LEU A 11 18.42 10.09 -3.12
N GLU A 12 19.27 10.89 -2.46
CA GLU A 12 20.49 11.46 -3.03
C GLU A 12 21.73 10.54 -2.89
N ASP A 13 21.69 9.54 -2.00
CA ASP A 13 22.71 8.50 -1.89
C ASP A 13 22.51 7.42 -2.95
N ASP A 14 23.59 7.03 -3.64
CA ASP A 14 23.61 6.14 -4.82
C ASP A 14 23.01 4.73 -4.56
N ASP A 15 22.82 4.37 -3.29
CA ASP A 15 22.24 3.10 -2.85
C ASP A 15 20.69 3.09 -2.90
N PHE A 16 20.05 4.25 -2.81
CA PHE A 16 18.60 4.43 -2.90
C PHE A 16 18.19 4.86 -4.33
N ARG A 17 18.52 4.02 -5.32
CA ARG A 17 18.02 4.26 -6.68
C ARG A 17 16.50 4.12 -6.66
N LEU A 18 15.77 5.16 -7.07
CA LEU A 18 14.30 5.15 -7.23
C LEU A 18 13.78 3.90 -7.96
N GLY A 19 14.56 3.33 -8.89
CA GLY A 19 14.24 2.09 -9.60
C GLY A 19 14.05 0.85 -8.71
N ARG A 20 14.62 0.85 -7.50
CA ARG A 20 14.50 -0.23 -6.52
C ARG A 20 13.27 -0.09 -5.61
N LEU A 21 12.62 1.07 -5.60
CA LEU A 21 11.52 1.37 -4.69
C LEU A 21 10.22 0.72 -5.19
N PHE A 22 9.57 -0.03 -4.29
CA PHE A 22 8.29 -0.68 -4.53
C PHE A 22 7.23 -0.04 -3.64
N PHE A 23 6.32 0.71 -4.26
CA PHE A 23 5.20 1.33 -3.58
C PHE A 23 4.02 0.36 -3.50
N SER A 24 3.41 0.21 -2.34
CA SER A 24 2.22 -0.63 -2.16
C SER A 24 1.12 0.13 -1.44
N ASP A 25 -0.13 -0.22 -1.76
CA ASP A 25 -1.31 0.35 -1.09
C ASP A 25 -2.54 -0.54 -1.26
N GLU A 26 -3.56 -0.28 -0.44
CA GLU A 26 -4.88 -0.84 -0.54
C GLU A 26 -5.89 0.15 -1.12
N ALA A 27 -6.70 -0.33 -2.06
CA ALA A 27 -7.86 0.39 -2.56
C ALA A 27 -9.16 -0.38 -2.26
N HIS A 28 -10.19 0.35 -1.84
CA HIS A 28 -11.54 -0.17 -1.70
C HIS A 28 -12.35 0.12 -2.96
N PHE A 29 -12.97 -0.93 -3.52
CA PHE A 29 -13.91 -0.83 -4.64
C PHE A 29 -15.30 -1.23 -4.16
N HIS A 30 -16.25 -0.31 -4.32
CA HIS A 30 -17.65 -0.52 -3.95
C HIS A 30 -18.44 -1.00 -5.18
N MET A 31 -19.28 -2.02 -4.99
CA MET A 31 -20.07 -2.63 -6.07
C MET A 31 -21.34 -1.84 -6.42
N ASP A 32 -21.65 -0.80 -5.63
CA ASP A 32 -22.83 0.07 -5.79
C ASP A 32 -22.57 1.28 -6.71
N SER A 33 -21.49 1.27 -7.48
CA SER A 33 -21.07 2.36 -8.38
C SER A 33 -20.83 3.72 -7.69
N THR A 34 -20.70 3.74 -6.36
CA THR A 34 -20.46 4.98 -5.64
C THR A 34 -19.09 5.58 -5.97
N VAL A 35 -19.11 6.79 -6.50
CA VAL A 35 -17.91 7.57 -6.75
C VAL A 35 -17.46 8.18 -5.42
N ASN A 36 -16.17 8.06 -5.11
CA ASN A 36 -15.57 8.67 -3.92
C ASN A 36 -15.99 10.16 -3.82
N ARG A 37 -16.58 10.56 -2.68
CA ARG A 37 -17.05 11.93 -2.42
C ARG A 37 -15.98 12.99 -2.63
N HIS A 38 -14.70 12.66 -2.47
CA HIS A 38 -13.59 13.58 -2.75
C HIS A 38 -13.44 13.89 -4.25
N ASN A 39 -13.75 12.93 -5.11
CA ASN A 39 -13.69 13.08 -6.58
C ASN A 39 -15.02 13.54 -7.18
N TYR A 40 -16.11 13.48 -6.42
CA TYR A 40 -17.47 13.82 -6.84
C TYR A 40 -17.85 15.24 -6.40
N ARG A 41 -17.14 16.26 -6.90
CA ARG A 41 -17.36 17.68 -6.55
C ARG A 41 -17.89 18.48 -7.74
N TYR A 42 -19.13 18.93 -7.62
CA TYR A 42 -19.77 19.83 -8.57
C TYR A 42 -19.67 21.26 -8.05
N ARG A 43 -19.28 22.19 -8.92
CA ARG A 43 -19.36 23.63 -8.64
C ARG A 43 -20.59 24.16 -9.34
N ALA A 44 -21.47 24.82 -8.60
CA ALA A 44 -22.64 25.53 -9.12
C ALA A 44 -22.70 26.91 -8.46
N THR A 45 -23.28 27.88 -9.18
CA THR A 45 -23.46 29.26 -8.71
C THR A 45 -24.48 29.35 -7.56
N GLU A 46 -25.43 28.42 -7.52
CA GLU A 46 -26.43 28.26 -6.46
C GLU A 46 -26.50 26.80 -6.02
N ASN A 47 -26.99 26.53 -4.81
CA ASN A 47 -27.10 25.16 -4.29
C ASN A 47 -28.15 24.37 -5.10
N PRO A 48 -27.77 23.30 -5.82
CA PRO A 48 -28.71 22.56 -6.65
C PRO A 48 -29.69 21.69 -5.86
N HIS A 49 -29.61 21.65 -4.52
CA HIS A 49 -30.46 20.84 -3.63
C HIS A 49 -30.49 19.33 -3.98
N TRP A 50 -29.48 18.87 -4.71
CA TRP A 50 -29.34 17.48 -5.07
C TRP A 50 -28.97 16.62 -3.85
N TYR A 51 -29.58 15.44 -3.77
CA TYR A 51 -29.17 14.39 -2.85
C TYR A 51 -29.23 13.06 -3.59
N GLN A 52 -28.32 12.16 -3.24
CA GLN A 52 -28.31 10.79 -3.74
C GLN A 52 -28.50 9.87 -2.54
N GLU A 53 -29.51 9.01 -2.62
CA GLU A 53 -29.66 7.92 -1.67
C GLU A 53 -28.64 6.84 -2.01
N VAL A 54 -27.86 6.46 -1.00
CA VAL A 54 -26.79 5.47 -1.11
C VAL A 54 -27.04 4.38 -0.07
N PRO A 55 -26.92 3.10 -0.40
CA PRO A 55 -27.05 2.03 0.59
C PRO A 55 -26.10 2.26 1.77
N LEU A 56 -26.59 2.09 3.00
CA LEU A 56 -25.76 2.19 4.21
C LEU A 56 -24.65 1.13 4.24
N HIS A 57 -24.89 -0.01 3.58
CA HIS A 57 -23.98 -1.14 3.47
C HIS A 57 -23.90 -1.60 2.02
N SER A 58 -22.95 -1.07 1.26
CA SER A 58 -22.59 -1.64 -0.03
C SER A 58 -21.52 -2.70 0.11
N GLU A 59 -21.66 -3.77 -0.68
CA GLU A 59 -20.58 -4.73 -0.84
C GLU A 59 -19.35 -4.01 -1.37
N LYS A 60 -18.22 -4.25 -0.70
CA LYS A 60 -16.93 -3.70 -1.07
C LYS A 60 -15.90 -4.81 -1.13
N THR A 61 -14.99 -4.71 -2.08
CA THR A 61 -13.77 -5.53 -2.10
C THR A 61 -12.57 -4.64 -1.80
N THR A 62 -11.60 -5.18 -1.08
CA THR A 62 -10.32 -4.50 -0.84
C THR A 62 -9.28 -5.16 -1.73
N VAL A 63 -8.53 -4.35 -2.45
CA VAL A 63 -7.48 -4.81 -3.35
C VAL A 63 -6.17 -4.25 -2.88
N TRP A 64 -5.19 -5.12 -2.70
CA TRP A 64 -3.79 -4.73 -2.53
C TRP A 64 -3.08 -4.81 -3.86
N ALA A 65 -2.26 -3.82 -4.18
CA ALA A 65 -1.33 -3.89 -5.27
C ALA A 65 -0.06 -3.11 -4.94
N GLY A 66 1.01 -3.42 -5.66
CA GLY A 66 2.18 -2.57 -5.62
C GLY A 66 2.87 -2.42 -6.96
N ILE A 67 3.53 -1.29 -7.11
CA ILE A 67 4.14 -0.81 -8.34
C ILE A 67 5.60 -0.46 -8.08
N TYR A 68 6.44 -0.80 -9.05
CA TYR A 68 7.85 -0.46 -9.12
C TYR A 68 8.22 -0.20 -10.58
N GLU A 69 9.48 0.14 -10.85
CA GLU A 69 9.97 0.42 -12.20
C GLU A 69 9.70 -0.73 -13.19
N GLY A 70 9.80 -1.99 -12.73
CA GLY A 70 9.54 -3.17 -13.56
C GLY A 70 8.08 -3.56 -13.71
N GLY A 71 7.14 -2.77 -13.19
CA GLY A 71 5.70 -2.93 -13.40
C GLY A 71 4.89 -3.21 -12.14
N LEU A 72 3.76 -3.91 -12.31
CA LEU A 72 2.79 -4.18 -11.24
C LEU A 72 2.96 -5.59 -10.66
N ILE A 73 2.84 -5.72 -9.34
CA ILE A 73 2.62 -6.98 -8.61
C ILE A 73 1.26 -6.89 -7.89
N GLY A 74 0.47 -7.96 -7.95
CA GLY A 74 -0.97 -7.91 -7.72
C GLY A 74 -1.74 -7.64 -9.03
N PRO A 75 -3.02 -7.25 -8.97
CA PRO A 75 -3.82 -7.02 -7.76
C PRO A 75 -4.12 -8.31 -6.97
N PHE A 76 -4.11 -8.21 -5.65
CA PHE A 76 -4.56 -9.27 -4.73
C PHE A 76 -5.83 -8.83 -4.03
N PHE A 77 -6.90 -9.59 -4.22
CA PHE A 77 -8.19 -9.34 -3.61
C PHE A 77 -8.25 -9.94 -2.20
N PHE A 78 -8.82 -9.18 -1.27
CA PHE A 78 -9.26 -9.66 0.02
C PHE A 78 -10.76 -9.91 -0.04
N ASP A 79 -11.18 -11.11 0.38
CA ASP A 79 -12.59 -11.51 0.44
C ASP A 79 -13.38 -10.76 1.52
N THR A 80 -12.67 -10.14 2.49
CA THR A 80 -13.22 -9.39 3.62
C THR A 80 -12.31 -8.22 3.98
N THR A 81 -12.63 -7.49 5.06
CA THR A 81 -11.77 -6.41 5.58
C THR A 81 -10.35 -6.92 5.84
N ALA A 82 -9.35 -6.26 5.23
CA ALA A 82 -7.95 -6.52 5.50
C ALA A 82 -7.64 -6.24 6.98
N ASN A 83 -7.45 -7.31 7.75
CA ASN A 83 -6.92 -7.24 9.10
C ASN A 83 -5.44 -7.66 9.08
N LYS A 84 -4.75 -7.53 10.22
CA LYS A 84 -3.32 -7.84 10.34
C LYS A 84 -2.94 -9.25 9.87
N ASP A 85 -3.78 -10.25 10.14
CA ASP A 85 -3.47 -11.65 9.87
C ASP A 85 -3.64 -11.95 8.37
N ARG A 86 -4.73 -11.44 7.78
CA ARG A 86 -4.97 -11.52 6.33
C ARG A 86 -3.95 -10.74 5.52
N TYR A 87 -3.53 -9.58 6.01
CA TYR A 87 -2.47 -8.81 5.39
C TYR A 87 -1.16 -9.61 5.36
N LEU A 88 -0.76 -10.19 6.50
CA LEU A 88 0.45 -11.00 6.58
C LEU A 88 0.36 -12.29 5.75
N GLU A 89 -0.80 -12.94 5.71
CA GLU A 89 -1.08 -14.11 4.85
C GLU A 89 -0.93 -13.73 3.36
N MET A 90 -1.50 -12.61 2.94
CA MET A 90 -1.33 -12.08 1.58
C MET A 90 0.15 -11.83 1.25
N LEU A 91 0.90 -11.21 2.18
CA LEU A 91 2.33 -10.98 2.00
C LEU A 91 3.11 -12.29 1.78
N LYS A 92 2.80 -13.32 2.59
CA LYS A 92 3.49 -14.62 2.58
C LYS A 92 3.12 -15.49 1.38
N ASP A 93 1.83 -15.57 1.08
CA ASP A 93 1.29 -16.61 0.19
C ASP A 93 1.06 -16.09 -1.23
N LYS A 94 1.00 -14.77 -1.42
CA LYS A 94 0.76 -14.15 -2.73
C LYS A 94 1.90 -13.24 -3.15
N PHE A 95 2.25 -12.25 -2.33
CA PHE A 95 3.24 -11.23 -2.71
C PHE A 95 4.66 -11.78 -2.79
N TYR A 96 5.18 -12.39 -1.72
CA TYR A 96 6.57 -12.85 -1.68
C TYR A 96 6.90 -13.92 -2.74
N PRO A 97 5.99 -14.87 -3.07
CA PRO A 97 6.20 -15.76 -4.21
C PRO A 97 6.37 -15.02 -5.54
N GLU A 98 5.65 -13.93 -5.78
CA GLU A 98 5.83 -13.09 -6.97
C GLU A 98 7.17 -12.35 -6.98
N VAL A 99 7.63 -11.89 -5.82
CA VAL A 99 8.97 -11.29 -5.64
C VAL A 99 10.06 -12.28 -6.05
N LEU A 100 9.99 -13.51 -5.53
CA LEU A 100 10.94 -14.58 -5.87
C LEU A 100 10.87 -14.96 -7.36
N ARG A 101 9.66 -15.08 -7.92
CA ARG A 101 9.45 -15.41 -9.33
C ARG A 101 10.10 -14.38 -10.26
N ARG A 102 10.11 -13.11 -9.84
CA ARG A 102 10.70 -11.99 -10.58
C ARG A 102 12.15 -11.68 -10.19
N ARG A 103 12.72 -12.43 -9.23
CA ARG A 103 14.09 -12.27 -8.73
C ARG A 103 14.37 -10.89 -8.12
N LEU A 104 13.39 -10.37 -7.37
CA LEU A 104 13.43 -9.02 -6.79
C LEU A 104 13.86 -9.02 -5.30
N GLU A 105 14.02 -10.19 -4.70
CA GLU A 105 14.18 -10.36 -3.24
C GLU A 105 15.40 -9.63 -2.66
N ASN A 106 16.45 -9.42 -3.45
CA ASN A 106 17.70 -8.79 -3.00
C ASN A 106 17.82 -7.31 -3.39
N GLU A 107 17.00 -6.83 -4.33
CA GLU A 107 17.13 -5.48 -4.90
C GLU A 107 16.02 -4.55 -4.44
N MET A 108 14.83 -5.09 -4.19
CA MET A 108 13.65 -4.31 -3.88
C MET A 108 13.74 -3.65 -2.49
N ILE A 109 13.32 -2.39 -2.43
CA ILE A 109 13.02 -1.65 -1.20
C ILE A 109 11.49 -1.58 -1.09
N PHE A 110 10.91 -2.29 -0.11
CA PHE A 110 9.47 -2.38 0.06
C PHE A 110 8.91 -1.18 0.83
N MET A 111 7.94 -0.44 0.28
CA MET A 111 7.31 0.69 0.94
C MET A 111 5.82 0.43 1.19
N GLN A 112 5.38 0.69 2.43
CA GLN A 112 3.98 0.61 2.85
C GLN A 112 3.60 1.83 3.71
N ASP A 113 2.30 2.11 3.79
CA ASP A 113 1.76 3.22 4.56
C ASP A 113 1.71 2.92 6.08
N ARG A 114 0.99 3.75 6.85
CA ARG A 114 0.87 3.63 8.31
C ARG A 114 -0.44 2.98 8.77
N ALA A 115 -1.13 2.24 7.91
CA ALA A 115 -2.39 1.60 8.25
C ALA A 115 -2.24 0.61 9.43
N PRO A 116 -3.28 0.44 10.27
CA PRO A 116 -3.19 -0.41 11.46
C PRO A 116 -2.68 -1.86 11.25
N PRO A 117 -3.03 -2.55 10.16
CA PRO A 117 -2.49 -3.88 9.87
C PRO A 117 -0.98 -3.91 9.64
N HIS A 118 -0.40 -2.85 9.06
CA HIS A 118 0.97 -2.78 8.56
C HIS A 118 2.02 -2.65 9.67
N TRP A 119 1.66 -2.05 10.80
CA TRP A 119 2.59 -1.79 11.92
C TRP A 119 2.58 -2.89 12.99
N THR A 120 1.89 -4.01 12.79
CA THR A 120 1.88 -5.08 13.79
C THR A 120 3.25 -5.76 13.89
N LEU A 121 3.62 -6.20 15.10
CA LEU A 121 4.92 -6.84 15.35
C LEU A 121 5.17 -8.07 14.45
N SER A 122 4.12 -8.81 14.11
CA SER A 122 4.18 -9.97 13.22
C SER A 122 4.53 -9.58 11.79
N VAL A 123 3.98 -8.46 11.30
CA VAL A 123 4.32 -7.91 9.98
C VAL A 123 5.73 -7.35 9.98
N GLN A 124 6.11 -6.57 10.99
CA GLN A 124 7.47 -6.01 11.11
C GLN A 124 8.54 -7.11 11.17
N THR A 125 8.33 -8.13 12.01
CA THR A 125 9.26 -9.27 12.12
C THR A 125 9.44 -9.97 10.77
N TRP A 126 8.34 -10.15 10.03
CA TRP A 126 8.39 -10.78 8.71
C TRP A 126 9.10 -9.89 7.68
N LEU A 127 8.85 -8.57 7.67
CA LEU A 127 9.53 -7.64 6.77
C LEU A 127 11.02 -7.53 7.08
N ASN A 128 11.41 -7.56 8.35
CA ASN A 128 12.82 -7.59 8.75
C ASN A 128 13.54 -8.87 8.31
N ASP A 129 12.84 -10.01 8.26
CA ASP A 129 13.38 -11.28 7.75
C ASP A 129 13.50 -11.28 6.22
N LYS A 130 12.49 -10.77 5.49
CA LYS A 130 12.45 -10.82 4.02
C LYS A 130 13.16 -9.67 3.31
N PHE A 131 13.14 -8.49 3.92
CA PHE A 131 13.70 -7.27 3.38
C PHE A 131 14.59 -6.59 4.44
N PRO A 132 15.66 -7.27 4.93
CA PRO A 132 16.51 -6.73 5.97
C PRO A 132 17.10 -5.39 5.52
N ASN A 133 16.84 -4.34 6.30
CA ASN A 133 17.23 -2.94 6.01
C ASN A 133 16.73 -2.42 4.64
N ARG A 134 15.72 -3.04 4.05
CA ARG A 134 15.18 -2.70 2.72
C ARG A 134 13.65 -2.61 2.73
N TRP A 135 13.09 -2.05 3.80
CA TRP A 135 11.69 -1.66 3.80
C TRP A 135 11.48 -0.34 4.54
N ILE A 136 10.48 0.40 4.09
CA ILE A 136 10.11 1.72 4.60
C ILE A 136 8.69 1.62 5.12
N GLY A 137 8.51 2.01 6.37
CA GLY A 137 7.21 2.08 7.00
C GLY A 137 7.33 2.65 8.41
N ARG A 138 6.24 2.57 9.17
CA ARG A 138 6.30 2.98 10.58
C ARG A 138 7.17 2.01 11.37
N ASP A 139 8.11 2.56 12.15
CA ASP A 139 9.05 1.82 13.01
C ASP A 139 9.92 0.80 12.24
N SER A 140 10.09 1.00 10.92
CA SER A 140 11.12 0.26 10.18
C SER A 140 12.49 0.53 10.79
N PRO A 141 13.38 -0.46 10.86
CA PRO A 141 14.76 -0.21 11.23
C PRO A 141 15.26 0.95 10.37
N SER A 142 15.76 2.01 11.00
CA SER A 142 16.47 3.04 10.27
C SER A 142 17.54 2.30 9.46
N VAL A 143 17.42 2.32 8.13
CA VAL A 143 18.47 1.83 7.25
C VAL A 143 19.68 2.69 7.61
N LEU A 144 20.63 2.10 8.34
CA LEU A 144 21.86 2.74 8.80
C LEU A 144 22.84 2.87 7.63
#